data_AF-A0A2I0PVA7-F1
#
_entry.id   AF-A0A2I0PVA7-F1
#
_cell.length_a   1.000
_cell.length_b   1.000
_cell.length_c   1.000
_cell.angle_alpha   90.00
_cell.angle_beta   90.00
_cell.angle_gamma   90.00
#
_symmetry.space_group_name_H-M   'P 1'
#
loop_
_entity.id
_entity.type
_entity.pdbx_description
1 polymer ?
#
loop_
_entity_poly.entity_id
_entity_poly.type
_entity_poly.pdbx_seq_one_letter_code
_entity_poly.pdbx_strand_id
1 'polypeptide(L)' 'MTEKQKCEHCEKDAIGIQSFGCCVAYVCLDHADNLLLALKPGEKQVYGECYFERFNTAAH' A
#
# COMPACT_ATOMS: atom_id res chain seq x y z
N MET A 1 4.54 -1.71 -18.24
CA MET A 1 3.29 -2.36 -17.83
C MET A 1 3.32 -2.47 -16.32
N THR A 2 3.04 -1.39 -15.60
CA THR A 2 2.93 -1.48 -14.14
C THR A 2 1.52 -1.97 -13.87
N GLU A 3 1.39 -3.27 -13.67
CA GLU A 3 0.11 -3.89 -13.33
C GLU A 3 -0.42 -3.18 -12.08
N LYS A 4 -1.47 -2.37 -12.27
CA LYS A 4 -2.16 -1.67 -11.19
C LYS A 4 -2.61 -2.74 -10.20
N GLN A 5 -1.91 -2.80 -9.07
CA GLN A 5 -2.25 -3.73 -8.00
C GLN A 5 -3.64 -3.36 -7.53
N LYS A 6 -4.50 -4.36 -7.39
CA LYS A 6 -5.86 -4.19 -6.90
C LYS A 6 -5.89 -4.44 -5.40
N CYS A 7 -6.79 -3.76 -4.72
CA CYS A 7 -7.03 -4.03 -3.33
C CYS A 7 -7.68 -5.41 -3.17
N GLU A 8 -7.15 -6.21 -2.25
CA GLU A 8 -7.63 -7.57 -2.01
C GLU A 8 -9.00 -7.63 -1.35
N HIS A 9 -9.46 -6.52 -0.76
CA HIS A 9 -10.79 -6.41 -0.16
C HIS A 9 -11.85 -5.92 -1.13
N CYS A 10 -11.48 -4.96 -1.97
CA CYS A 10 -12.42 -4.06 -2.67
C CYS A 10 -12.25 -4.07 -4.19
N GLU A 11 -11.19 -4.72 -4.70
CA GLU A 11 -10.76 -4.79 -6.11
C GLU A 11 -10.51 -3.44 -6.82
N LYS A 12 -10.62 -2.32 -6.10
CA LYS A 12 -10.24 -0.98 -6.58
C LYS A 12 -8.72 -0.87 -6.68
N ASP A 13 -8.23 0.18 -7.35
CA ASP A 13 -6.80 0.49 -7.40
C ASP A 13 -6.22 0.57 -5.97
N ALA A 14 -5.23 -0.27 -5.70
CA ALA A 14 -4.46 -0.21 -4.46
C ALA A 14 -3.58 1.03 -4.50
N ILE A 15 -3.52 1.72 -3.35
CA ILE A 15 -2.68 2.91 -3.17
C ILE A 15 -1.35 2.55 -2.52
N GLY A 16 -1.20 1.33 -2.04
CA GLY A 16 -0.01 0.85 -1.37
C GLY A 16 -0.14 -0.57 -0.84
N ILE A 17 0.86 -0.96 -0.06
CA ILE A 17 1.05 -2.29 0.52
C ILE A 17 1.19 -2.18 2.03
N GLN A 18 0.57 -3.11 2.75
CA GLN A 18 0.74 -3.27 4.19
C GLN A 18 1.22 -4.70 4.45
N SER A 19 2.39 -4.82 5.06
CA SER A 19 2.96 -6.09 5.47
C SER A 19 2.97 -6.17 6.98
N PHE A 20 2.43 -7.26 7.50
CA PHE A 20 2.36 -7.58 8.92
C PHE A 20 3.24 -8.79 9.25
N GLY A 21 4.50 -8.76 8.81
CA GLY A 21 5.50 -9.81 9.03
C GLY A 21 5.29 -11.06 8.18
N CYS A 22 4.20 -11.79 8.41
CA CYS A 22 3.90 -13.06 7.74
C CYS A 22 3.07 -12.90 6.46
N CYS A 23 2.27 -11.83 6.38
CA CYS A 23 1.36 -11.59 5.27
C CYS A 23 1.54 -10.19 4.72
N VAL A 24 1.41 -10.07 3.41
CA VAL A 24 1.42 -8.81 2.67
C VAL A 24 0.07 -8.61 2.02
N ALA A 25 -0.51 -7.42 2.16
CA ALA A 25 -1.80 -7.09 1.60
C ALA A 25 -1.78 -5.80 0.78
N TYR A 26 -2.44 -5.81 -0.37
CA TYR A 26 -2.64 -4.62 -1.20
C TYR A 26 -3.94 -3.93 -0.83
N VAL A 27 -3.88 -2.62 -0.55
CA VAL A 27 -5.01 -1.88 0.03
C VAL A 27 -5.36 -0.61 -0.76
N CYS A 28 -6.67 -0.38 -0.95
CA CYS A 28 -7.23 0.83 -1.53
C CYS A 28 -7.32 1.94 -0.45
N LEU A 29 -7.54 3.21 -0.84
CA LEU A 29 -7.64 4.35 0.10
C LEU A 29 -8.61 4.10 1.27
N ASP A 30 -9.67 3.35 0.99
CA ASP A 30 -10.76 3.03 1.93
C ASP A 30 -10.39 1.90 2.91
N HIS A 31 -9.52 0.97 2.49
CA HIS A 31 -9.08 -0.19 3.29
C HIS A 31 -7.65 -0.03 3.83
N ALA A 32 -6.97 1.06 3.49
CA ALA A 32 -5.62 1.34 3.95
C ALA A 32 -5.62 1.80 5.41
N ASP A 33 -4.71 1.25 6.21
CA ASP A 33 -4.46 1.77 7.55
C ASP A 33 -4.04 3.25 7.52
N ASN A 34 -4.40 3.98 8.59
CA ASN A 34 -4.07 5.40 8.77
C ASN A 34 -2.56 5.67 8.64
N LEU A 35 -1.71 4.71 9.04
CA LEU A 35 -0.26 4.83 8.87
C LEU A 35 0.13 4.94 7.39
N LEU A 36 -0.43 4.10 6.52
CA LEU A 36 -0.17 4.16 5.08
C LEU A 36 -0.77 5.42 4.45
N LEU A 37 -1.91 5.89 4.96
CA LEU A 37 -2.52 7.15 4.53
C LEU A 37 -1.70 8.38 4.95
N ALA A 38 -0.93 8.30 6.02
CA ALA A 38 -0.01 9.35 6.46
C ALA A 38 1.29 9.39 5.64
N LEU A 39 1.66 8.29 4.97
CA LEU A 39 2.82 8.24 4.09
C LEU A 39 2.63 9.08 2.83
N LYS A 40 3.72 9.67 2.35
CA LYS A 40 3.74 10.35 1.05
C LYS A 40 3.74 9.33 -0.10
N PRO A 41 3.27 9.70 -1.31
CA PRO A 41 3.35 8.84 -2.48
C PRO A 41 4.80 8.45 -2.78
N GLY A 42 5.10 7.16 -2.85
CA GLY A 42 6.46 6.63 -3.02
C GLY A 42 7.25 6.47 -1.71
N GLU A 43 6.65 6.78 -0.57
CA GLU A 43 7.29 6.64 0.74
C GLU A 43 7.03 5.24 1.32
N LYS A 44 8.06 4.71 1.99
CA LYS A 44 8.03 3.42 2.66
C LYS A 44 8.43 3.61 4.10
N GLN A 45 7.67 3.01 5.00
CA GLN A 45 7.96 3.00 6.43
C GLN A 45 7.98 1.58 6.96
N VAL A 46 9.05 1.24 7.68
CA VAL A 46 9.30 -0.10 8.21
C VAL A 46 9.27 -0.05 9.73
N TYR A 47 8.50 -0.95 10.34
CA TYR A 47 8.33 -1.12 11.77
C TYR A 47 8.76 -2.54 12.18
N GLY A 48 10.06 -2.80 12.10
CA GLY A 48 10.61 -4.14 12.37
C GLY A 48 10.21 -5.15 11.29
N GLU A 49 9.41 -6.15 11.65
CA GLU A 49 8.88 -7.16 10.74
C GLU A 49 7.71 -6.65 9.86
N CYS A 50 7.05 -5.57 10.27
CA CYS A 50 5.97 -4.95 9.52
C CYS A 50 6.49 -3.82 8.62
N TYR A 51 5.88 -3.61 7.46
CA TYR A 51 6.18 -2.43 6.63
C TYR A 51 4.96 -1.92 5.87
N PHE A 52 4.94 -0.62 5.64
CA PHE A 52 3.93 0.09 4.87
C PHE A 52 4.63 0.79 3.71
N GLU A 53 4.10 0.63 2.51
CA GLU A 53 4.68 1.23 1.31
C GLU A 53 3.58 1.87 0.48
N ARG A 54 3.63 3.19 0.31
CA ARG A 54 2.64 3.90 -0.51
C ARG A 54 3.14 3.98 -1.95
N PHE A 55 2.32 3.53 -2.88
CA PHE A 55 2.67 3.60 -4.29
C PHE A 55 2.74 5.04 -4.76
N ASN A 56 3.75 5.33 -5.57
CA ASN A 56 3.84 6.59 -6.27
C ASN A 56 2.95 6.51 -7.51
N THR A 57 1.76 7.10 -7.46
CA THR A 57 0.85 7.18 -8.62
C THR A 57 1.39 8.09 -9.74
N ALA A 58 2.57 8.71 -9.57
CA ALA A 58 3.20 9.61 -10.54
C ALA A 58 4.09 8.91 -11.59
N ALA A 59 3.89 7.61 -11.86
CA ALA A 59 4.48 6.98 -13.03
C ALA A 59 3.58 7.26 -14.26
N HIS A 60 3.97 8.33 -14.94
CA HIS A 60 3.54 8.82 -16.25
C HIS A 60 3.45 7.74 -17.33
#